data_AF-A0A095CAJ5-F1
#
_entry.id   AF-A0A095CAJ5-F1
#
_cell.length_a   1.000
_cell.length_b   1.000
_cell.length_c   1.000
_cell.angle_alpha   90.00
_cell.angle_beta   90.00
_cell.angle_gamma   90.00
#
_symmetry.space_group_name_H-M   'P 1'
#
loop_
_entity.id
_entity.type
_entity.pdbx_description
1 polymer ?
#
loop_
_entity_poly.entity_id
_entity_poly.type
_entity_poly.pdbx_seq_one_letter_code
_entity_poly.pdbx_strand_id
1 'polypeptide(L)'
;MAANKKLDDDVTVVVDKPDVVKLKRSIGIVTSITIVVGSMIGSGIFVSPTGILLNVRSIGASLIIWVACGIFSMLGAYCYAELGTIIERSGGDYIYVYEAFG
;
A
#
# COMPACT_ATOMS: atom_id res chain seq x y z
N MET A 1 -18.61 38.99 -52.95
CA MET A 1 -18.38 37.57 -52.58
C MET A 1 -17.01 37.43 -51.89
N ALA A 2 -16.76 38.15 -50.79
CA ALA A 2 -15.44 38.19 -50.14
C ALA A 2 -15.50 38.51 -48.63
N ALA A 3 -16.57 38.10 -47.93
CA ALA A 3 -16.75 38.34 -46.50
C ALA A 3 -17.02 37.07 -45.69
N ASN A 4 -16.50 35.92 -46.14
CA ASN A 4 -16.73 34.61 -45.49
C ASN A 4 -15.45 33.76 -45.50
N LYS A 5 -14.37 34.30 -44.92
CA LYS A 5 -13.07 33.62 -44.76
C LYS A 5 -12.36 34.07 -43.47
N LYS A 6 -13.14 34.29 -42.41
CA LYS A 6 -12.64 34.74 -41.09
C LYS A 6 -13.35 34.03 -39.94
N LEU A 7 -14.05 32.92 -40.23
CA LEU A 7 -14.86 32.19 -39.26
C LEU A 7 -14.53 30.69 -39.25
N ASP A 8 -13.35 30.32 -39.71
CA ASP A 8 -12.83 28.96 -39.76
C ASP A 8 -11.48 28.80 -39.03
N ASP A 9 -10.80 29.89 -38.67
CA ASP A 9 -9.49 29.86 -37.99
C ASP A 9 -9.57 29.82 -36.45
N ASP A 10 -10.75 29.89 -35.82
CA ASP A 10 -10.90 29.89 -34.34
C ASP A 10 -11.44 28.57 -33.77
N VAL A 11 -11.62 27.54 -34.60
CA VAL A 11 -11.99 26.18 -34.15
C VAL A 11 -10.89 25.21 -34.54
N THR A 12 -9.64 25.56 -34.24
CA THR A 12 -8.67 24.52 -33.88
C THR A 12 -9.08 24.01 -32.51
N VAL A 13 -9.91 22.98 -32.51
CA VAL A 13 -10.17 22.16 -31.32
C VAL A 13 -8.80 21.81 -30.75
N VAL A 14 -8.40 22.49 -29.68
CA VAL A 14 -7.38 22.02 -28.75
C VAL A 14 -7.95 20.73 -28.20
N VAL A 15 -7.68 19.62 -28.90
CA VAL A 15 -7.75 18.29 -28.34
C VAL A 15 -6.65 18.28 -27.30
N ASP A 16 -7.00 18.74 -26.12
CA ASP A 16 -6.22 18.57 -24.91
C ASP A 16 -5.90 17.07 -24.86
N LYS A 17 -4.63 16.74 -25.13
CA LYS A 17 -4.09 15.39 -24.95
C LYS A 17 -4.59 14.96 -23.58
N PRO A 18 -5.27 13.81 -23.41
CA PRO A 18 -5.85 13.46 -22.13
C PRO A 18 -4.75 13.61 -21.09
N ASP A 19 -4.87 14.65 -20.26
CA ASP A 19 -3.86 15.01 -19.29
C ASP A 19 -3.69 13.77 -18.43
N VAL A 20 -2.59 13.05 -18.65
CA VAL A 20 -2.30 11.81 -17.93
C VAL A 20 -2.17 12.22 -16.49
N VAL A 21 -3.23 11.97 -15.71
CA VAL A 21 -3.31 12.27 -14.29
C VAL A 21 -2.19 11.51 -13.61
N LYS A 22 -1.07 12.19 -13.39
CA LYS A 22 0.11 11.65 -12.72
C LYS A 22 0.01 11.99 -11.25
N LEU A 23 -0.01 10.97 -10.40
CA LEU A 23 0.06 11.15 -8.97
C LEU A 23 1.41 11.79 -8.60
N LYS A 24 1.37 12.89 -7.83
CA LYS A 24 2.57 13.49 -7.26
C LYS A 24 3.17 12.51 -6.24
N ARG A 25 4.40 12.06 -6.48
CA ARG A 25 5.14 11.20 -5.53
C ARG A 25 5.52 12.02 -4.29
N SER A 26 4.64 12.02 -3.28
CA SER A 26 4.80 12.81 -2.05
C SER A 26 4.93 11.96 -0.77
N ILE A 27 5.02 10.63 -0.91
CA ILE A 27 5.24 9.73 0.23
C ILE A 27 6.72 9.75 0.60
N GLY A 28 7.02 10.25 1.81
CA GLY A 28 8.33 10.16 2.45
C GLY A 28 8.34 9.10 3.55
N ILE A 29 9.50 8.88 4.17
CA ILE A 29 9.73 7.80 5.16
C ILE A 29 8.73 7.87 6.32
N VAL A 30 8.52 9.05 6.91
CA VAL A 30 7.61 9.22 8.06
C VAL A 30 6.15 8.91 7.68
N THR A 31 5.73 9.35 6.50
CA THR A 31 4.38 9.08 5.98
C THR A 31 4.22 7.58 5.70
N SER A 32 5.21 6.94 5.09
CA SER A 32 5.19 5.48 4.85
C SER A 32 5.08 4.69 6.15
N ILE A 33 5.89 5.02 7.17
CA ILE A 33 5.86 4.34 8.47
C ILE A 33 4.48 4.51 9.12
N THR A 34 3.95 5.74 9.13
CA THR A 34 2.64 6.03 9.71
C THR A 34 1.53 5.24 9.02
N ILE A 35 1.57 5.12 7.69
CA ILE A 35 0.59 4.33 6.92
C ILE A 35 0.67 2.85 7.32
N VAL A 36 1.88 2.28 7.39
CA VAL A 36 2.08 0.86 7.77
C VAL A 36 1.62 0.62 9.20
N VAL A 37 1.96 1.50 10.14
CA VAL A 37 1.52 1.37 11.54
C VAL A 37 0.00 1.50 11.64
N GLY A 38 -0.59 2.45 10.92
CA GLY A 38 -2.04 2.65 10.86
C GLY A 38 -2.80 1.50 10.22
N SER A 39 -2.20 0.78 9.26
CA SER A 39 -2.83 -0.40 8.66
C SER A 39 -2.72 -1.65 9.55
N MET A 40 -1.69 -1.73 10.40
CA MET A 40 -1.46 -2.89 11.28
C MET A 40 -2.24 -2.80 12.60
N ILE A 41 -2.36 -1.60 13.18
CA ILE A 41 -3.08 -1.41 14.45
C ILE A 41 -4.59 -1.31 14.15
N GLY A 42 -5.33 -2.36 14.50
CA GLY A 42 -6.79 -2.44 14.33
C GLY A 42 -7.51 -3.02 15.55
N SER A 43 -8.76 -3.46 15.36
CA SER A 43 -9.58 -4.06 16.43
C SER A 43 -9.00 -5.34 17.04
N GLY A 44 -8.06 -5.99 16.35
CA GLY A 44 -7.42 -7.22 16.79
C GLY A 44 -6.73 -7.10 18.17
N ILE A 45 -6.13 -5.95 18.50
CA ILE A 45 -5.44 -5.76 19.79
C ILE A 45 -6.37 -5.86 21.00
N PHE A 46 -7.68 -5.60 20.82
CA PHE A 46 -8.65 -5.72 21.91
C PHE A 46 -9.12 -7.15 22.15
N VAL A 47 -9.02 -8.03 21.13
CA VAL A 47 -9.53 -9.41 21.19
C VAL A 47 -8.40 -10.42 21.41
N SER A 48 -7.27 -10.24 20.73
CA SER A 48 -6.16 -11.20 20.72
C SER A 48 -5.53 -11.46 22.11
N PRO A 49 -5.29 -10.46 22.98
CA PRO A 49 -4.69 -10.71 24.30
C PRO A 49 -5.62 -11.53 25.21
N THR A 50 -6.92 -11.25 25.18
CA THR A 50 -7.93 -11.99 25.95
C THR A 50 -7.99 -13.44 25.50
N GLY A 51 -7.95 -13.70 24.18
CA GLY A 51 -7.91 -15.04 23.63
C GLY A 51 -6.67 -15.85 24.07
N ILE A 52 -5.49 -15.23 24.02
CA ILE A 52 -4.24 -15.89 24.44
C ILE A 52 -4.26 -16.16 25.95
N LEU A 53 -4.70 -15.19 26.75
CA LEU A 53 -4.74 -15.31 28.21
C LEU A 53 -5.70 -16.40 28.68
N LEU A 54 -6.86 -16.54 28.04
CA LEU A 54 -7.84 -17.60 28.36
C LEU A 54 -7.27 -19.01 28.11
N ASN A 55 -6.49 -19.19 27.04
CA ASN A 55 -5.90 -20.49 26.70
C ASN A 55 -4.68 -20.84 27.56
N VAL A 56 -3.82 -19.86 27.82
CA VAL A 56 -2.53 -20.07 28.52
C VAL A 56 -2.69 -20.03 30.04
N ARG A 57 -3.73 -19.32 30.54
CA ARG A 57 -4.04 -19.15 31.97
C ARG A 57 -2.88 -18.56 32.81
N SER A 58 -1.89 -17.95 32.15
CA SER A 58 -0.73 -17.31 32.76
C SER A 58 -0.33 -16.06 31.97
N ILE A 59 -0.17 -14.94 32.69
CA ILE A 59 0.12 -13.63 32.10
C ILE A 59 1.53 -13.61 31.49
N GLY A 60 2.52 -14.16 32.19
CA GLY A 60 3.91 -14.20 31.71
C GLY A 60 4.06 -15.00 30.41
N ALA A 61 3.42 -16.17 30.34
CA ALA A 61 3.47 -17.00 29.12
C ALA A 61 2.71 -16.35 27.95
N SER A 62 1.63 -15.61 28.22
CA SER A 62 0.89 -14.88 27.17
C SER A 62 1.74 -13.77 26.51
N LEU A 63 2.57 -13.07 27.29
CA LEU A 63 3.51 -12.06 26.77
C LEU A 63 4.61 -12.68 25.91
N ILE A 64 5.16 -13.84 26.31
CA ILE A 64 6.19 -14.55 25.53
C ILE A 64 5.64 -14.95 24.17
N ILE A 65 4.42 -15.50 24.12
CA ILE A 65 3.76 -15.89 22.87
C ILE A 65 3.54 -14.67 21.97
N TRP A 66 3.09 -13.56 22.56
CA TRP A 66 2.88 -12.33 21.81
C TRP A 66 4.17 -11.80 21.17
N VAL A 67 5.28 -11.78 21.92
CA VAL A 67 6.60 -11.41 21.41
C VAL A 67 7.09 -12.40 20.34
N ALA A 68 6.90 -13.70 20.55
CA ALA A 68 7.28 -14.72 19.57
C ALA A 68 6.53 -14.55 18.25
N CYS A 69 5.22 -14.28 18.29
CA CYS A 69 4.42 -13.96 17.11
C CYS A 69 4.90 -12.66 16.44
N GLY A 70 5.27 -11.65 17.22
CA GLY A 70 5.84 -10.40 16.71
C GLY A 70 7.15 -10.62 15.94
N ILE A 71 8.06 -11.45 16.47
CA ILE A 71 9.31 -11.81 15.79
C ILE A 71 9.01 -12.57 14.49
N PHE A 72 8.09 -13.54 14.52
CA PHE A 72 7.69 -14.29 13.33
C PHE A 72 7.12 -13.36 12.24
N SER A 73 6.27 -12.41 12.62
CA SER A 73 5.72 -11.41 11.69
C SER A 73 6.81 -10.50 11.12
N MET A 74 7.81 -10.12 11.91
CA MET A 74 8.95 -9.32 11.43
C MET A 74 9.77 -10.06 10.38
N LEU A 75 10.01 -11.36 10.53
CA LEU A 75 10.70 -12.16 9.53
C LEU A 75 9.93 -12.17 8.19
N GLY A 76 8.61 -12.32 8.23
CA GLY A 76 7.78 -12.19 7.03
C GLY A 76 7.88 -10.81 6.39
N ALA A 77 7.86 -9.75 7.21
CA ALA A 77 8.00 -8.38 6.72
C ALA A 77 9.35 -8.13 6.02
N TYR A 78 10.44 -8.77 6.46
CA TYR A 78 11.73 -8.71 5.76
C TYR A 78 11.68 -9.33 4.37
N CYS A 79 11.08 -10.52 4.23
CA CYS A 79 10.89 -11.14 2.92
C CYS A 79 10.07 -10.24 1.99
N TYR A 80 9.03 -9.61 2.52
CA TYR A 80 8.21 -8.64 1.78
C TYR A 80 8.96 -7.36 1.43
N ALA A 81 9.89 -6.90 2.28
CA ALA A 81 10.73 -5.75 1.99
C ALA A 81 11.68 -6.05 0.83
N GLU A 82 12.32 -7.23 0.82
CA GLU A 82 13.18 -7.66 -0.30
C GLU A 82 12.39 -7.69 -1.60
N LEU A 83 11.22 -8.33 -1.60
CA LEU A 83 10.38 -8.44 -2.80
C LEU A 83 9.86 -7.07 -3.27
N GLY A 84 9.50 -6.19 -2.34
CA GLY A 84 9.07 -4.81 -2.62
C GLY A 84 10.18 -3.92 -3.17
N THR A 85 11.45 -4.24 -2.92
CA THR A 85 12.59 -3.56 -3.56
C THR A 85 12.93 -4.09 -4.95
N ILE A 86 12.54 -5.33 -5.28
CA ILE A 86 12.77 -5.93 -6.59
C ILE A 86 11.66 -5.52 -7.57
N ILE A 87 10.40 -5.51 -7.11
CA ILE A 87 9.23 -5.27 -7.95
C ILE A 87 8.58 -3.92 -7.56
N GLU A 88 9.00 -2.85 -8.22
CA GLU A 88 8.54 -1.47 -7.95
C GLU A 88 7.19 -1.14 -8.63
N ARG A 89 6.23 -2.07 -8.59
CA ARG A 89 4.90 -1.91 -9.20
C ARG A 89 3.81 -1.87 -8.14
N SER A 90 2.85 -0.97 -8.32
CA SER A 90 1.66 -0.91 -7.47
C SER A 90 0.78 -2.14 -7.72
N GLY A 91 0.49 -2.91 -6.66
CA GLY A 91 -0.45 -4.05 -6.72
C GLY A 91 -0.26 -5.13 -5.66
N GLY A 92 0.76 -5.02 -4.80
CA GLY A 92 0.93 -5.89 -3.63
C GLY A 92 1.13 -7.36 -4.00
N ASP A 93 0.53 -8.26 -3.22
CA ASP A 93 0.67 -9.71 -3.40
C ASP A 93 0.30 -10.20 -4.81
N TYR A 94 -0.66 -9.55 -5.46
CA TYR A 94 -1.11 -9.95 -6.81
C TYR A 94 0.02 -9.86 -7.83
N ILE A 95 0.79 -8.77 -7.79
CA ILE A 95 1.88 -8.56 -8.74
C ILE A 95 3.03 -9.53 -8.47
N TYR A 96 3.26 -9.88 -7.21
CA TYR A 96 4.27 -10.86 -6.84
C TYR A 96 3.97 -12.25 -7.40
N VAL A 97 2.71 -12.68 -7.33
CA VAL A 97 2.28 -13.96 -7.91
C VAL A 97 2.29 -13.91 -9.43
N TYR A 98 1.85 -12.80 -10.02
CA TYR A 98 1.86 -12.59 -11.46
C TYR A 98 3.28 -12.65 -12.05
N GLU A 99 4.25 -11.97 -11.43
CA GLU A 99 5.64 -11.97 -11.91
C GLU A 99 6.32 -13.34 -11.71
N ALA A 100 5.94 -14.09 -10.67
CA ALA A 100 6.51 -15.41 -10.37
C ALA A 100 5.97 -16.53 -11.24
N PHE A 101 4.67 -16.51 -11.58
CA PHE A 101 3.98 -17.62 -12.25
C PHE A 101 3.51 -17.31 -13.68
N GLY A 102 3.42 -16.03 -14.07
CA GLY A 102 2.95 -15.60 -15.40
C GLY A 102 1.44 -15.42 -15.50
#